data_AF-A0A2N1MX99-F1
#
_entry.id   AF-A0A2N1MX99-F1
#
_cell.length_a   1.000
_cell.length_b   1.000
_cell.length_c   1.000
_cell.angle_alpha   90.00
_cell.angle_beta   90.00
_cell.angle_gamma   90.00
#
_symmetry.space_group_name_H-M   'P 1'
#
loop_
_entity.id
_entity.type
_entity.pdbx_description
1 polymer ?
#
loop_
_entity_poly.entity_id
_entity_poly.type
_entity_poly.pdbx_seq_one_letter_code
_entity_poly.pdbx_strand_id
1 'polypeptide(L)'
;MKSLEVELSKRYPFNKYVNMITPVLANAILERPVNEDETIDKDESNQPITCKLLTSSGILTLEPANTGFYIRIPYLWLRLLVKKSANKSINKFWYDMIDPDEPFYWQDWEIFNVKFWALRYCLFSALGYKQIELKELLKGAHYSDNLDVNANVDIPDHES
;
A
#
# COMPACT_ATOMS: atom_id res chain seq x y z
N MET A 1 13.15 29.29 -4.83
CA MET A 1 13.52 28.01 -4.20
C MET A 1 12.80 26.89 -4.96
N LYS A 2 13.49 25.86 -5.46
CA LYS A 2 12.80 24.71 -6.08
C LYS A 2 12.12 23.93 -4.95
N SER A 3 10.91 23.43 -5.18
CA SER A 3 10.23 22.56 -4.23
C SER A 3 11.09 21.31 -3.98
N LEU A 4 11.24 20.91 -2.72
CA LEU A 4 11.96 19.69 -2.30
C LEU A 4 11.50 18.46 -3.11
N GLU A 5 10.21 18.40 -3.42
CA GLU A 5 9.59 17.37 -4.25
C GLU A 5 10.18 17.29 -5.66
N VAL A 6 10.49 18.43 -6.28
CA VAL A 6 11.11 18.48 -7.62
C VAL A 6 12.55 17.98 -7.57
N GLU A 7 13.28 18.25 -6.49
CA GLU A 7 14.65 17.77 -6.33
C GLU A 7 14.69 16.27 -6.06
N LEU A 8 13.82 15.77 -5.20
CA LEU A 8 13.71 14.34 -4.89
C LEU A 8 13.26 13.54 -6.11
N SER A 9 12.30 14.06 -6.88
CA SER A 9 11.85 13.44 -8.13
C SER A 9 12.95 13.35 -9.20
N LYS A 10 14.01 14.15 -9.11
CA LYS A 10 15.19 14.08 -10.00
C LYS A 10 16.24 13.12 -9.48
N ARG A 11 16.43 13.03 -8.16
CA ARG A 11 17.45 12.18 -7.53
C ARG A 11 17.04 10.72 -7.49
N TYR A 12 15.74 10.45 -7.36
CA TYR A 12 15.21 9.09 -7.26
C TYR A 12 14.34 8.78 -8.48
N PRO A 13 14.50 7.60 -9.10
CA PRO A 13 13.76 7.23 -10.31
C PRO A 13 12.34 6.76 -9.96
N PHE A 14 11.55 7.56 -9.24
CA PHE A 14 10.19 7.19 -8.81
C PHE A 14 9.30 6.77 -9.98
N ASN A 15 9.47 7.39 -11.15
CA ASN A 15 8.72 7.01 -12.35
C ASN A 15 8.92 5.54 -12.73
N LYS A 16 10.10 4.96 -12.48
CA LYS A 16 10.37 3.54 -12.69
C LYS A 16 9.52 2.65 -11.78
N TYR A 17 9.21 3.13 -10.58
CA TYR A 17 8.56 2.35 -9.51
C TYR A 17 7.06 2.64 -9.35
N VAL A 18 6.51 3.65 -10.03
CA VAL A 18 5.08 4.02 -9.94
C VAL A 18 4.14 2.87 -10.29
N ASN A 19 4.53 1.98 -11.21
CA ASN A 19 3.71 0.84 -11.56
C ASN A 19 3.80 -0.31 -10.56
N MET A 20 4.93 -0.40 -9.88
CA MET A 20 5.30 -1.47 -8.96
C MET A 20 4.83 -1.19 -7.53
N ILE A 21 4.42 0.04 -7.26
CA ILE A 21 4.15 0.48 -5.90
C ILE A 21 2.89 -0.16 -5.32
N THR A 22 1.91 -0.52 -6.16
CA THR A 22 0.64 -1.10 -5.69
C THR A 22 0.82 -2.38 -4.86
N PRO A 23 1.51 -3.42 -5.34
CA PRO A 23 1.75 -4.62 -4.52
C PRO A 23 2.64 -4.35 -3.29
N VAL A 24 3.67 -3.49 -3.41
CA VAL A 24 4.51 -3.09 -2.27
C VAL A 24 3.68 -2.41 -1.17
N LEU A 25 2.83 -1.48 -1.59
CA LEU A 25 1.92 -0.77 -0.70
C LEU A 25 0.93 -1.73 -0.07
N ALA A 26 0.24 -2.53 -0.87
CA ALA A 26 -0.74 -3.48 -0.38
C ALA A 26 -0.15 -4.37 0.72
N ASN A 27 1.05 -4.93 0.51
CA ASN A 27 1.72 -5.70 1.56
C ASN A 27 2.12 -4.85 2.78
N ALA A 28 2.51 -3.59 2.59
CA ALA A 28 2.85 -2.70 3.70
C ALA A 28 1.64 -2.33 4.59
N ILE A 29 0.49 -1.91 4.04
CA ILE A 29 -0.68 -1.47 4.87
C ILE A 29 -1.45 -2.65 5.43
N LEU A 30 -1.55 -3.73 4.66
CA LEU A 30 -2.19 -4.95 5.13
C LEU A 30 -1.30 -5.67 6.15
N GLU A 31 -0.09 -5.16 6.42
CA GLU A 31 0.93 -5.74 7.28
C GLU A 31 1.14 -7.22 6.96
N ARG A 32 1.35 -7.51 5.67
CA ARG A 32 1.59 -8.86 5.20
C ARG A 32 3.09 -9.09 5.09
N PRO A 33 3.61 -10.15 5.73
CA PRO A 33 5.01 -10.47 5.58
C PRO A 33 5.31 -10.94 4.16
N VAL A 34 6.47 -10.54 3.66
CA VAL A 34 6.99 -10.91 2.33
C VAL A 34 8.35 -11.57 2.46
N ASN A 35 8.76 -12.31 1.43
CA ASN A 35 10.15 -12.76 1.30
C ASN A 35 11.00 -11.66 0.63
N GLU A 36 12.24 -11.47 1.06
CA GLU A 36 13.13 -10.45 0.49
C GLU A 36 13.45 -10.70 -1.00
N ASP A 37 13.46 -11.97 -1.41
CA ASP A 37 13.71 -12.42 -2.78
C ASP A 37 12.41 -12.61 -3.59
N GLU A 38 11.25 -12.32 -3.00
CA GLU A 38 9.96 -12.38 -3.69
C GLU A 38 9.92 -11.38 -4.84
N THR A 39 9.52 -11.85 -6.02
CA THR A 39 9.36 -10.99 -7.20
C THR A 39 8.05 -10.23 -7.06
N ILE A 40 8.16 -8.93 -6.90
CA ILE A 40 7.03 -8.00 -6.77
C ILE A 40 6.46 -7.65 -8.15
N ASP A 41 7.35 -7.46 -9.11
CA ASP A 41 7.02 -7.08 -10.49
C ASP A 41 8.23 -7.38 -11.39
N LYS A 42 8.12 -7.04 -12.68
CA LYS A 42 9.21 -7.07 -13.63
C LYS A 42 9.45 -5.68 -14.21
N ASP A 43 10.72 -5.35 -14.45
CA ASP A 43 11.07 -4.10 -15.13
C ASP A 43 10.80 -4.16 -16.65
N GLU A 44 11.07 -3.06 -17.35
CA GLU A 44 10.90 -2.97 -18.82
C GLU A 44 11.76 -4.00 -19.59
N SER A 45 12.83 -4.51 -18.97
CA SER A 45 13.69 -5.56 -19.52
C SER A 45 13.29 -6.97 -19.04
N ASN A 46 12.10 -7.10 -18.43
CA ASN A 46 11.55 -8.33 -17.87
C ASN A 46 12.38 -8.93 -16.72
N GLN A 47 13.26 -8.14 -16.09
CA GLN A 47 14.02 -8.59 -14.93
C GLN A 47 13.17 -8.50 -13.66
N PRO A 48 13.26 -9.49 -12.76
CA PRO A 48 12.50 -9.49 -11.52
C PRO A 48 12.95 -8.35 -10.62
N ILE A 49 11.98 -7.59 -10.11
CA ILE A 49 12.20 -6.61 -9.05
C ILE A 49 11.76 -7.24 -7.74
N THR A 50 12.69 -7.27 -6.79
CA THR A 50 12.49 -7.86 -5.47
C THR A 50 12.52 -6.82 -4.36
N CYS A 51 12.02 -7.19 -3.18
CA CYS A 51 12.07 -6.36 -1.98
C CYS A 51 13.52 -5.98 -1.61
N LYS A 52 14.45 -6.91 -1.82
CA LYS A 52 15.89 -6.72 -1.64
C LYS A 52 16.46 -5.61 -2.52
N LEU A 53 16.08 -5.57 -3.81
CA LEU A 53 16.50 -4.51 -4.73
C LEU A 53 16.00 -3.14 -4.26
N LEU A 54 14.72 -3.05 -3.87
CA LEU A 54 14.12 -1.81 -3.39
C LEU A 54 14.75 -1.32 -2.08
N THR A 55 15.12 -2.25 -1.19
CA THR A 55 15.84 -1.96 0.07
C THR A 55 17.23 -1.42 -0.22
N SER A 56 18.00 -2.07 -1.09
CA SER A 56 19.34 -1.60 -1.48
C SER A 56 19.33 -0.24 -2.18
N SER A 57 18.19 0.12 -2.79
CA SER A 57 17.95 1.40 -3.45
C SER A 57 17.44 2.50 -2.48
N GLY A 58 17.23 2.18 -1.21
CA GLY A 58 16.70 3.12 -0.20
C GLY A 58 15.23 3.52 -0.39
N ILE A 59 14.47 2.75 -1.17
CA ILE A 59 13.05 3.01 -1.46
C ILE A 59 12.15 2.51 -0.33
N LEU A 60 12.52 1.39 0.28
CA LEU A 60 11.83 0.81 1.44
C LEU A 60 12.85 0.22 2.42
N THR A 61 12.37 -0.18 3.59
CA THR A 61 13.13 -0.95 4.58
C THR A 61 12.35 -2.22 4.91
N LEU A 62 13.07 -3.29 5.23
CA LEU A 62 12.49 -4.53 5.69
C LEU A 62 12.67 -4.66 7.20
N GLU A 63 11.56 -4.83 7.90
CA GLU A 63 11.53 -5.10 9.34
C GLU A 63 11.29 -6.61 9.56
N PRO A 64 12.10 -7.31 10.35
CA PRO A 64 11.90 -8.73 10.62
C PRO A 64 10.51 -9.04 11.20
N ALA A 65 9.87 -10.08 10.70
CA ALA A 65 8.62 -10.63 11.23
C ALA A 65 8.82 -12.08 11.70
N ASN A 66 7.79 -12.67 12.33
CA ASN A 66 7.82 -14.09 12.73
C ASN A 66 8.08 -15.03 11.53
N THR A 67 7.56 -14.65 10.37
CA THR A 67 7.81 -15.30 9.08
C THR A 67 8.09 -14.21 8.06
N GLY A 68 9.28 -14.15 7.47
CA GLY A 68 9.62 -13.14 6.46
C GLY A 68 9.83 -11.73 7.03
N PHE A 69 9.44 -10.71 6.27
CA PHE A 69 9.67 -9.30 6.60
C PHE A 69 8.44 -8.43 6.36
N TYR A 70 8.21 -7.45 7.21
CA TYR A 70 7.28 -6.35 6.95
C TYR A 70 7.96 -5.26 6.12
N ILE A 71 7.23 -4.74 5.14
CA ILE A 71 7.68 -3.61 4.34
C ILE A 71 7.40 -2.30 5.10
N ARG A 72 8.43 -1.46 5.23
CA ARG A 72 8.34 -0.09 5.74
C ARG A 72 8.73 0.90 4.68
N ILE A 73 7.85 1.86 4.41
CA ILE A 73 8.07 2.90 3.39
C ILE A 73 8.15 4.25 4.12
N PRO A 74 9.25 5.00 3.98
CA PRO A 74 9.32 6.37 4.44
C PRO A 74 8.13 7.19 3.91
N TYR A 75 7.46 7.94 4.79
CA TYR A 75 6.27 8.71 4.45
C TYR A 75 6.46 9.63 3.23
N LEU A 76 7.65 10.23 3.10
CA LEU A 76 7.99 11.08 1.97
C LEU A 76 7.99 10.33 0.63
N TRP A 77 8.41 9.06 0.62
CA TRP A 77 8.37 8.20 -0.56
C TRP A 77 6.95 7.80 -0.91
N LEU A 78 6.16 7.41 0.09
CA LEU A 78 4.74 7.13 -0.08
C LEU A 78 4.04 8.31 -0.76
N ARG A 79 4.23 9.53 -0.24
CA ARG A 79 3.64 10.76 -0.82
C ARG A 79 4.04 10.97 -2.28
N LEU A 80 5.34 10.90 -2.59
CA LEU A 80 5.82 11.14 -3.95
C LEU A 80 5.33 10.07 -4.94
N LEU A 81 5.31 8.82 -4.52
CA LEU A 81 4.87 7.69 -5.34
C LEU A 81 3.37 7.76 -5.59
N VAL A 82 2.56 7.95 -4.54
CA VAL A 82 1.10 8.06 -4.67
C VAL A 82 0.72 9.26 -5.53
N LYS A 83 1.31 10.46 -5.32
CA LYS A 83 1.06 11.64 -6.16
C LYS A 83 1.35 11.38 -7.64
N LYS A 84 2.48 10.73 -7.95
CA LYS A 84 2.81 10.35 -9.34
C LYS A 84 1.87 9.29 -9.93
N SER A 85 1.22 8.52 -9.07
CA SER A 85 0.36 7.39 -9.45
C SER A 85 -1.14 7.71 -9.37
N ALA A 86 -1.52 8.95 -9.04
CA ALA A 86 -2.88 9.36 -8.69
C ALA A 86 -3.93 9.03 -9.76
N ASN A 87 -3.54 8.95 -11.03
CA ASN A 87 -4.43 8.59 -12.15
C ASN A 87 -4.77 7.09 -12.23
N LYS A 88 -4.31 6.26 -11.29
CA LYS A 88 -4.65 4.82 -11.23
C LYS A 88 -5.75 4.57 -10.21
N SER A 89 -6.67 3.66 -10.54
CA SER A 89 -7.92 3.42 -9.81
C SER A 89 -7.75 3.21 -8.30
N ILE A 90 -6.72 2.47 -7.86
CA ILE A 90 -6.48 2.20 -6.44
C ILE A 90 -5.80 3.36 -5.69
N ASN A 91 -5.04 4.19 -6.40
CA ASN A 91 -4.26 5.28 -5.82
C ASN A 91 -5.09 6.53 -5.54
N LYS A 92 -6.33 6.60 -6.05
CA LYS A 92 -7.28 7.68 -5.73
C LYS A 92 -7.65 7.70 -4.25
N PHE A 93 -7.90 6.52 -3.66
CA PHE A 93 -8.22 6.40 -2.23
C PHE A 93 -7.05 6.81 -1.36
N TRP A 94 -5.84 6.57 -1.86
CA TRP A 94 -4.62 6.98 -1.19
C TRP A 94 -4.38 8.47 -1.23
N TYR A 95 -4.58 9.09 -2.39
CA TYR A 95 -4.33 10.51 -2.58
C TYR A 95 -5.03 11.33 -1.50
N ASP A 96 -6.34 11.09 -1.32
CA ASP A 96 -7.16 11.74 -0.28
C ASP A 96 -6.66 11.48 1.15
N MET A 97 -6.08 10.31 1.43
CA MET A 97 -5.66 9.94 2.79
C MET A 97 -4.28 10.46 3.19
N ILE A 98 -3.43 10.82 2.21
CA ILE A 98 -2.05 11.24 2.46
C ILE A 98 -1.77 12.68 2.04
N ASP A 99 -2.76 13.40 1.51
CA ASP A 99 -2.59 14.80 1.13
C ASP A 99 -2.53 15.67 2.40
N PRO A 100 -1.35 16.23 2.76
CA PRO A 100 -1.24 17.06 3.95
C PRO A 100 -1.97 18.41 3.80
N ASP A 101 -2.35 18.77 2.57
CA ASP A 101 -3.05 20.01 2.28
C ASP A 101 -4.57 19.88 2.50
N GLU A 102 -5.09 18.64 2.64
CA GLU A 102 -6.48 18.41 3.06
C GLU A 102 -6.59 18.38 4.59
N PRO A 103 -7.28 19.35 5.22
CA PRO A 103 -7.47 19.34 6.66
C PRO A 103 -8.38 18.18 7.06
N PHE A 104 -7.88 17.30 7.92
CA PHE A 104 -8.66 16.25 8.54
C PHE A 104 -9.38 16.78 9.79
N TYR A 105 -10.70 16.92 9.73
CA TYR A 105 -11.49 17.27 10.91
C TYR A 105 -12.04 16.02 11.59
N TRP A 106 -12.25 16.09 12.91
CA TRP A 106 -12.77 14.93 13.66
C TRP A 106 -14.16 14.49 13.17
N GLN A 107 -14.95 15.42 12.61
CA GLN A 107 -16.26 15.14 12.02
C GLN A 107 -16.17 14.22 10.80
N ASP A 108 -15.02 14.18 10.13
CA ASP A 108 -14.79 13.39 8.93
C ASP A 108 -14.35 11.94 9.26
N TRP A 109 -14.34 11.56 10.55
CA TRP A 109 -13.88 10.25 11.00
C TRP A 109 -14.68 9.09 10.39
N GLU A 110 -16.01 9.21 10.27
CA GLU A 110 -16.83 8.18 9.64
C GLU A 110 -16.49 8.00 8.16
N ILE A 111 -16.37 9.10 7.42
CA ILE A 111 -16.01 9.11 6.01
C ILE A 111 -14.61 8.51 5.82
N PHE A 112 -13.67 8.89 6.67
CA PHE A 112 -12.31 8.35 6.67
C PHE A 112 -12.30 6.84 6.88
N ASN A 113 -13.06 6.33 7.86
CA ASN A 113 -13.14 4.87 8.09
C ASN A 113 -13.70 4.14 6.87
N VAL A 114 -14.76 4.66 6.24
CA VAL A 114 -15.32 4.06 5.02
C VAL A 114 -14.27 4.05 3.90
N LYS A 115 -13.55 5.16 3.68
CA LYS A 115 -12.45 5.21 2.70
C LYS A 115 -11.32 4.23 3.03
N PHE A 116 -10.96 4.09 4.31
CA PHE A 116 -9.93 3.13 4.76
C PHE A 116 -10.36 1.69 4.51
N TRP A 117 -11.62 1.34 4.78
CA TRP A 117 -12.15 0.00 4.47
C TRP A 117 -12.14 -0.27 2.96
N ALA A 118 -12.65 0.68 2.16
CA ALA A 118 -12.61 0.58 0.71
C ALA A 118 -11.17 0.39 0.19
N LEU A 119 -10.21 1.12 0.76
CA LEU A 119 -8.79 0.94 0.45
C LEU A 119 -8.33 -0.49 0.74
N ARG A 120 -8.61 -1.04 1.93
CA ARG A 120 -8.22 -2.42 2.28
C ARG A 120 -8.78 -3.44 1.29
N TYR A 121 -10.07 -3.32 0.92
CA TYR A 121 -10.68 -4.17 -0.10
C TYR A 121 -9.94 -4.07 -1.44
N CYS A 122 -9.67 -2.86 -1.93
CA CYS A 122 -8.95 -2.67 -3.17
C CYS A 122 -7.53 -3.25 -3.12
N LEU A 123 -6.84 -3.16 -1.99
CA LEU A 123 -5.48 -3.70 -1.85
C LEU A 123 -5.47 -5.23 -1.89
N PHE A 124 -6.43 -5.89 -1.23
CA PHE A 124 -6.60 -7.34 -1.37
C PHE A 124 -6.93 -7.73 -2.80
N SER A 125 -7.82 -6.98 -3.46
CA SER A 125 -8.18 -7.17 -4.87
C SER A 125 -6.96 -7.04 -5.80
N ALA A 126 -6.13 -6.01 -5.59
CA ALA A 126 -4.90 -5.78 -6.35
C ALA A 126 -3.82 -6.85 -6.13
N LEU A 127 -3.88 -7.57 -5.00
CA LEU A 127 -3.05 -8.74 -4.74
C LEU A 127 -3.66 -10.05 -5.27
N GLY A 128 -4.80 -9.98 -5.98
CA GLY A 128 -5.46 -11.13 -6.61
C GLY A 128 -6.34 -11.96 -5.67
N TYR A 129 -6.64 -11.47 -4.46
CA TYR A 129 -7.55 -12.16 -3.55
C TYR A 129 -8.99 -12.03 -4.04
N LYS A 130 -9.69 -13.16 -4.10
CA LYS A 130 -11.14 -13.22 -4.35
C LYS A 130 -11.95 -13.35 -3.07
N GLN A 131 -11.31 -13.87 -2.02
CA GLN A 131 -11.91 -14.10 -0.72
C GLN A 131 -10.82 -14.06 0.34
N ILE A 132 -11.15 -13.54 1.52
CA ILE A 132 -10.30 -13.53 2.71
C ILE A 132 -11.13 -13.85 3.94
N GLU A 133 -10.48 -14.28 5.01
CA GLU A 133 -11.15 -14.36 6.31
C GLU A 133 -11.33 -12.96 6.91
N LEU A 134 -12.44 -12.74 7.60
CA LEU A 134 -12.78 -11.46 8.21
C LEU A 134 -11.69 -10.95 9.16
N LYS A 135 -10.99 -11.84 9.88
CA LYS A 135 -9.87 -11.49 10.76
C LYS A 135 -8.70 -10.82 10.02
N GLU A 136 -8.46 -11.19 8.76
CA GLU A 136 -7.41 -10.57 7.94
C GLU A 136 -7.84 -9.16 7.50
N LEU A 137 -9.12 -9.00 7.16
CA LEU A 137 -9.68 -7.68 6.88
C LEU A 137 -9.61 -6.78 8.12
N LEU A 138 -10.00 -7.29 9.29
CA LEU A 138 -10.06 -6.57 10.56
C LEU A 138 -8.74 -6.55 11.35
N LYS A 139 -7.63 -6.97 10.75
CA LYS A 139 -6.32 -7.00 11.43
C LYS A 139 -5.99 -5.64 12.06
N GLY A 140 -5.72 -5.64 13.36
CA GLY A 140 -5.43 -4.44 14.16
C GLY A 140 -6.65 -3.70 14.70
N ALA A 141 -7.88 -4.08 14.31
CA ALA A 141 -9.11 -3.53 14.87
C ALA A 141 -9.53 -4.28 16.14
N HIS A 142 -10.17 -3.56 17.07
CA HIS A 142 -10.91 -4.18 18.17
C HIS A 142 -12.32 -4.55 17.69
N TYR A 143 -12.76 -5.76 18.01
CA TYR A 143 -14.10 -6.25 17.70
C TYR A 143 -14.65 -7.06 18.88
N SER A 144 -15.98 -7.24 18.89
CA SER A 144 -16.69 -8.01 19.92
C SER A 144 -16.32 -9.49 19.87
N ASP A 145 -16.28 -10.16 21.02
CA ASP A 145 -16.01 -11.59 21.16
C ASP A 145 -17.02 -12.47 20.40
N ASN A 146 -18.22 -11.93 20.13
CA ASN A 146 -19.29 -12.65 19.42
C ASN A 146 -19.19 -12.54 17.89
N LEU A 147 -18.20 -11.81 17.36
CA LEU A 147 -18.01 -11.68 15.92
C LEU A 147 -17.32 -12.94 15.38
N ASP A 148 -17.93 -13.60 14.40
CA ASP A 148 -17.27 -14.70 13.70
C ASP A 148 -16.18 -14.17 12.75
N VAL A 149 -14.98 -14.02 13.30
CA VAL A 149 -13.82 -13.51 12.56
C VAL A 149 -13.25 -14.51 11.55
N ASN A 150 -13.70 -15.76 11.57
CA ASN A 150 -13.30 -16.76 10.57
C ASN A 150 -14.27 -16.80 9.39
N ALA A 151 -15.33 -15.97 9.41
CA ALA A 151 -16.22 -15.83 8.27
C ALA A 151 -15.45 -15.37 7.02
N ASN A 152 -15.80 -15.95 5.88
CA ASN A 152 -15.23 -15.56 4.60
C ASN A 152 -15.90 -14.28 4.08
N VAL A 153 -15.07 -13.36 3.58
CA VAL A 153 -15.46 -12.10 2.98
C VAL A 153 -15.02 -12.11 1.52
N ASP A 154 -15.97 -11.92 0.62
CA ASP A 154 -15.68 -11.81 -0.80
C ASP A 154 -15.05 -10.45 -1.12
N ILE A 155 -14.01 -10.47 -1.94
CA ILE A 155 -13.28 -9.27 -2.35
C ILE A 155 -13.77 -8.84 -3.72
N PRO A 156 -14.38 -7.65 -3.85
CA PRO A 156 -14.81 -7.15 -5.14
C PRO A 156 -13.60 -6.81 -6.02
N ASP A 157 -13.79 -6.91 -7.34
CA ASP A 157 -12.77 -6.48 -8.30
C ASP A 157 -12.68 -4.94 -8.28
N HIS A 158 -11.48 -4.45 -7.99
CA HIS A 158 -11.18 -3.01 -7.87
C HIS A 158 -11.15 -2.28 -9.22
N GLU A 159 -11.19 -3.00 -10.35
CA GLU A 159 -11.34 -2.43 -11.69
C GLU A 159 -12.81 -2.27 -12.13
N SER A 160 -13.78 -2.75 -11.35
CA SER A 160 -15.23 -2.64 -11.59
C SER A 160 -15.77 -1.23 -11.35
#